data_AF-A0A3D4HSL4-F1
#
_entry.id   AF-A0A3D4HSL4-F1
#
_cell.length_a   1.000
_cell.length_b   1.000
_cell.length_c   1.000
_cell.angle_alpha   90.00
_cell.angle_beta   90.00
_cell.angle_gamma   90.00
#
_symmetry.space_group_name_H-M   'P 1'
#
loop_
_entity.id
_entity.type
_entity.pdbx_description
1 polymer ?
#
loop_
_entity_poly.entity_id
_entity_poly.type
_entity_poly.pdbx_seq_one_letter_code
_entity_poly.pdbx_strand_id
1 'polypeptide(L)'
;KEPQEIIDTKGEAKETADTKKELQETMAVQKGTAEAIDTKQETREAMAEKQETAVGQIPSEERTEAARNRAANRPYSSMESPVAARMFQSFPRINPFEDNEVILSVKIEPKDIGLLPRELWGLSNNSFLLHGYYSYRHLIFAKMKDRFGARYIIGVPGTYHNKEKFIARMFGFDCFKPAKKRELRQGDFGYWYIAVSV
;
A
#
# COMPACT_ATOMS: atom_id res chain seq x y z
N LYS A 1 9.97 17.41 52.00
CA LYS A 1 11.11 17.21 51.06
C LYS A 1 10.53 16.52 49.84
N GLU A 2 9.95 17.30 48.92
CA GLU A 2 9.46 16.81 47.63
C GLU A 2 10.61 16.80 46.61
N PRO A 3 10.72 15.78 45.76
CA PRO A 3 11.58 15.83 44.58
C PRO A 3 10.84 16.46 43.39
N GLN A 4 11.43 17.50 42.80
CA GLN A 4 10.96 18.12 41.56
C GLN A 4 11.30 17.23 40.36
N GLU A 5 10.30 16.91 39.54
CA GLU A 5 10.46 16.30 38.21
C GLU A 5 11.13 17.29 37.26
N ILE A 6 12.31 16.92 36.75
CA ILE A 6 12.99 17.66 35.68
C ILE A 6 12.40 17.15 34.36
N ILE A 7 11.47 17.92 33.79
CA ILE A 7 10.87 17.65 32.48
C ILE A 7 11.89 17.95 31.35
N ASP A 8 12.16 16.92 30.54
CA ASP A 8 13.15 16.84 29.46
C ASP A 8 12.73 17.63 28.19
N THR A 9 12.49 18.93 28.36
CA THR A 9 12.00 19.87 27.34
C THR A 9 12.88 20.01 26.08
N LYS A 10 14.12 19.54 26.14
CA LYS A 10 15.07 19.63 25.02
C LYS A 10 14.86 18.55 23.95
N GLY A 11 14.30 17.39 24.32
CA GLY A 11 13.98 16.31 23.40
C GLY A 11 12.76 16.63 22.52
N GLU A 12 11.70 17.13 23.13
CA GLU A 12 10.44 17.47 22.43
C GLU A 12 10.61 18.58 21.39
N ALA A 13 11.40 19.61 21.67
CA ALA A 13 11.66 20.71 20.75
C ALA A 13 12.40 20.28 19.48
N LYS A 14 13.30 19.28 19.58
CA LYS A 14 14.03 18.74 18.43
C LYS A 14 13.12 17.83 17.58
N GLU A 15 12.35 16.96 18.22
CA GLU A 15 11.41 16.06 17.55
C GLU A 15 10.33 16.83 16.78
N THR A 16 9.82 17.93 17.34
CA THR A 16 8.85 18.81 16.66
C THR A 16 9.45 19.53 15.45
N ALA A 17 10.69 20.01 15.54
CA ALA A 17 11.37 20.66 14.40
C ALA A 17 11.62 19.67 13.25
N ASP A 18 12.10 18.46 13.57
CA ASP A 18 12.34 17.41 12.58
C ASP A 18 11.03 16.94 11.92
N THR A 19 9.94 16.83 12.69
CA THR A 19 8.58 16.53 12.18
C THR A 19 8.10 17.59 11.20
N LYS A 20 8.27 18.87 11.55
CA LYS A 20 7.87 19.98 10.69
C LYS A 20 8.66 19.99 9.38
N LYS A 21 9.96 19.70 9.42
CA LYS A 21 10.82 19.65 8.22
C LYS A 21 10.39 18.52 7.26
N GLU A 22 10.21 17.31 7.77
CA GLU A 22 9.81 16.17 6.92
C GLU A 22 8.38 16.32 6.38
N LEU A 23 7.49 16.94 7.17
CA LEU A 23 6.17 17.31 6.69
C LEU A 23 6.26 18.35 5.55
N GLN A 24 7.14 19.35 5.67
CA GLN A 24 7.35 20.32 4.58
C GLN A 24 7.93 19.66 3.33
N GLU A 25 8.87 18.73 3.46
CA GLU A 25 9.45 17.98 2.34
C GLU A 25 8.39 17.11 1.64
N THR A 26 7.58 16.36 2.40
CA THR A 26 6.48 15.56 1.85
C THR A 26 5.39 16.42 1.20
N MET A 27 5.06 17.58 1.79
CA MET A 27 4.13 18.54 1.17
C MET A 27 4.70 19.19 -0.09
N ALA A 28 6.02 19.47 -0.15
CA ALA A 28 6.66 20.01 -1.34
C ALA A 28 6.62 19.01 -2.50
N VAL A 29 6.79 17.72 -2.22
CA VAL A 29 6.57 16.63 -3.21
C VAL A 29 5.13 16.65 -3.71
N GLN A 30 4.14 16.98 -2.86
CA GLN A 30 2.73 17.01 -3.27
C GLN A 30 2.42 18.20 -4.18
N LYS A 31 3.03 19.35 -3.90
CA LYS A 31 2.88 20.55 -4.74
C LYS A 31 3.54 20.36 -6.12
N GLY A 32 4.77 19.83 -6.15
CA GLY A 32 5.47 19.56 -7.42
C GLY A 32 4.79 18.48 -8.27
N THR A 33 4.15 17.48 -7.64
CA THR A 33 3.32 16.51 -8.37
C THR A 33 2.00 17.13 -8.85
N ALA A 34 1.34 18.00 -8.07
CA ALA A 34 0.13 18.71 -8.50
C ALA A 34 0.38 19.62 -9.72
N GLU A 35 1.47 20.39 -9.72
CA GLU A 35 1.85 21.28 -10.85
C GLU A 35 2.18 20.47 -12.12
N ALA A 36 2.78 19.29 -12.01
CA ALA A 36 3.06 18.42 -13.16
C ALA A 36 1.80 17.75 -13.76
N ILE A 37 0.71 17.64 -12.99
CA ILE A 37 -0.57 17.07 -13.45
C ILE A 37 -1.35 18.13 -14.24
N ASP A 38 -1.34 19.39 -13.78
CA ASP A 38 -1.99 20.53 -14.45
C ASP A 38 -1.46 20.73 -15.89
N THR A 39 -0.13 20.65 -16.07
CA THR A 39 0.49 20.74 -17.41
C THR A 39 0.21 19.55 -18.33
N LYS A 40 -0.19 18.39 -17.77
CA LYS A 40 -0.54 17.19 -18.57
C LYS A 40 -2.03 17.09 -18.91
N GLN A 41 -2.87 17.94 -18.31
CA GLN A 41 -4.32 17.90 -18.53
C GLN A 41 -4.75 18.62 -19.82
N GLU A 42 -3.96 19.60 -20.30
CA GLU A 42 -4.21 20.30 -21.58
C GLU A 42 -3.82 19.50 -22.84
N THR A 43 -3.17 18.34 -22.72
CA THR A 43 -2.73 17.52 -23.88
C THR A 43 -3.50 16.22 -24.08
N ARG A 44 -4.62 16.01 -23.36
CA ARG A 44 -5.39 14.75 -23.40
C ARG A 44 -6.86 14.88 -23.83
N GLU A 45 -7.22 15.98 -24.47
CA GLU A 45 -8.50 16.13 -25.19
C GLU A 45 -8.31 15.93 -26.71
N ALA A 46 -7.68 14.83 -27.10
CA ALA A 46 -7.76 14.32 -28.46
C ALA A 46 -7.51 12.82 -28.45
N MET A 47 -8.44 12.05 -29.02
CA MET A 47 -8.44 10.59 -29.19
C MET A 47 -9.08 9.78 -28.06
N ALA A 48 -10.40 9.95 -27.94
CA ALA A 48 -11.28 8.83 -27.65
C ALA A 48 -11.69 8.14 -28.97
N GLU A 49 -12.02 6.85 -28.84
CA GLU A 49 -12.73 5.99 -29.80
C GLU A 49 -11.87 5.19 -30.80
N LYS A 50 -11.75 3.87 -30.59
CA LYS A 50 -12.61 2.85 -31.25
C LYS A 50 -11.97 1.45 -31.11
N GLN A 51 -12.72 0.48 -30.60
CA GLN A 51 -12.99 -0.84 -31.21
C GLN A 51 -13.40 -1.90 -30.18
N GLU A 52 -14.70 -2.16 -30.13
CA GLU A 52 -15.29 -3.45 -29.80
C GLU A 52 -15.07 -4.44 -30.97
N THR A 53 -14.78 -5.70 -30.68
CA THR A 53 -15.56 -6.90 -31.05
C THR A 53 -14.69 -8.16 -30.99
N ALA A 54 -15.18 -9.20 -30.30
CA ALA A 54 -15.44 -10.54 -30.84
C ALA A 54 -15.32 -11.65 -29.77
N VAL A 55 -16.46 -12.31 -29.57
CA VAL A 55 -16.72 -13.54 -28.79
C VAL A 55 -16.14 -14.76 -29.52
N GLY A 56 -15.64 -15.78 -28.79
CA GLY A 56 -15.36 -17.07 -29.41
C GLY A 56 -14.68 -18.15 -28.56
N GLN A 57 -15.51 -18.94 -27.85
CA GLN A 57 -15.46 -20.41 -27.65
C GLN A 57 -14.36 -21.11 -26.81
N ILE A 58 -14.88 -22.01 -25.98
CA ILE A 58 -14.25 -23.00 -25.08
C ILE A 58 -13.99 -24.30 -25.88
N PRO A 59 -12.97 -25.11 -25.55
CA PRO A 59 -13.30 -26.47 -25.10
C PRO A 59 -12.51 -27.00 -23.88
N SER A 60 -13.30 -27.69 -23.06
CA SER A 60 -13.06 -28.72 -22.03
C SER A 60 -11.80 -29.58 -22.17
N GLU A 61 -11.00 -29.72 -21.11
CA GLU A 61 -10.98 -30.80 -20.09
C GLU A 61 -9.88 -31.85 -20.34
N GLU A 62 -8.71 -31.64 -19.73
CA GLU A 62 -7.77 -32.72 -19.39
C GLU A 62 -7.31 -32.54 -17.94
N ARG A 63 -7.80 -33.45 -17.09
CA ARG A 63 -7.81 -33.33 -15.64
C ARG A 63 -6.73 -34.24 -15.04
N THR A 64 -5.53 -33.72 -14.84
CA THR A 64 -4.50 -34.44 -14.06
C THR A 64 -4.79 -34.37 -12.55
N GLU A 65 -4.68 -35.51 -11.85
CA GLU A 65 -4.85 -35.67 -10.39
C GLU A 65 -4.04 -34.65 -9.56
N ALA A 66 -2.92 -34.15 -10.09
CA ALA A 66 -2.09 -33.10 -9.50
C ALA A 66 -2.80 -31.74 -9.37
N ALA A 67 -3.78 -31.44 -10.24
CA ALA A 67 -4.62 -30.26 -10.16
C ALA A 67 -5.66 -30.37 -9.03
N ARG A 68 -6.09 -31.59 -8.69
CA ARG A 68 -7.07 -31.87 -7.63
C ARG A 68 -6.49 -31.57 -6.24
N ASN A 69 -5.21 -31.88 -6.02
CA ASN A 69 -4.51 -31.53 -4.79
C ASN A 69 -4.15 -30.04 -4.69
N ARG A 70 -4.00 -29.33 -5.82
CA ARG A 70 -3.84 -27.86 -5.84
C ARG A 70 -5.15 -27.13 -5.54
N ALA A 71 -6.30 -27.70 -5.93
CA ALA A 71 -7.63 -27.16 -5.64
C ALA A 71 -8.08 -27.43 -4.18
N ALA A 72 -7.55 -28.46 -3.52
CA ALA A 72 -7.87 -28.80 -2.13
C ALA A 72 -7.30 -27.84 -1.08
N ASN A 73 -6.42 -26.91 -1.48
CA ASN A 73 -5.85 -25.88 -0.59
C ASN A 73 -6.43 -24.49 -0.86
N ARG A 74 -7.69 -24.42 -1.31
CA ARG A 74 -8.40 -23.17 -1.60
C ARG A 74 -9.36 -22.83 -0.44
N PRO A 75 -8.94 -22.09 0.60
CA PRO A 75 -9.90 -21.59 1.56
C PRO A 75 -10.55 -20.29 1.06
N TYR A 76 -11.87 -20.36 1.02
CA TYR A 76 -12.85 -19.27 1.07
C TYR A 76 -13.05 -18.41 -0.18
N SER A 77 -14.04 -18.85 -0.97
CA SER A 77 -14.76 -18.08 -1.96
C SER A 77 -15.61 -17.00 -1.29
N SER A 78 -15.08 -15.77 -1.27
CA SER A 78 -15.86 -14.58 -1.64
C SER A 78 -15.17 -14.05 -2.89
N MET A 79 -15.93 -13.80 -3.96
CA MET A 79 -15.48 -13.48 -5.32
C MET A 79 -14.15 -12.70 -5.32
N GLU A 80 -13.04 -13.38 -5.59
CA GLU A 80 -11.72 -12.74 -5.60
C GLU A 80 -11.68 -11.80 -6.80
N SER A 81 -11.40 -10.51 -6.57
CA SER A 81 -11.36 -9.51 -7.63
C SER A 81 -10.41 -9.98 -8.75
N PRO A 82 -10.85 -9.97 -10.02
CA PRO A 82 -9.98 -10.32 -11.14
C PRO A 82 -8.72 -9.44 -11.20
N VAL A 83 -8.85 -8.17 -10.80
CA VAL A 83 -7.72 -7.24 -10.71
C VAL A 83 -6.75 -7.70 -9.63
N ALA A 84 -7.24 -8.01 -8.43
CA ALA A 84 -6.40 -8.51 -7.35
C ALA A 84 -5.69 -9.82 -7.72
N ALA A 85 -6.41 -10.76 -8.35
CA ALA A 85 -5.84 -12.02 -8.83
C ALA A 85 -4.69 -11.77 -9.82
N ARG A 86 -4.88 -10.86 -10.78
CA ARG A 86 -3.84 -10.48 -11.75
C ARG A 86 -2.63 -9.86 -11.06
N MET A 87 -2.83 -9.00 -10.06
CA MET A 87 -1.74 -8.42 -9.28
C MET A 87 -0.91 -9.52 -8.61
N PHE A 88 -1.55 -10.48 -7.94
CA PHE A 88 -0.83 -11.55 -7.25
C PHE A 88 -0.12 -12.54 -8.18
N GLN A 89 -0.56 -12.65 -9.43
CA GLN A 89 0.07 -13.50 -10.44
C GLN A 89 1.22 -12.81 -11.17
N SER A 90 1.12 -11.49 -11.39
CA SER A 90 2.05 -10.74 -12.24
C SER A 90 3.26 -10.20 -11.48
N PHE A 91 3.13 -9.96 -10.18
CA PHE A 91 4.14 -9.28 -9.37
C PHE A 91 4.92 -10.24 -8.44
N PRO A 92 6.18 -9.91 -8.09
CA PRO A 92 7.00 -10.74 -7.22
C PRO A 92 6.36 -10.91 -5.83
N ARG A 93 6.16 -12.17 -5.40
CA ARG A 93 5.65 -12.48 -4.06
C ARG A 93 6.67 -12.13 -2.99
N ILE A 94 6.16 -11.61 -1.87
CA ILE A 94 6.94 -11.36 -0.66
C ILE A 94 6.12 -11.72 0.57
N ASN A 95 6.80 -12.06 1.66
CA ASN A 95 6.17 -12.33 2.95
C ASN A 95 6.91 -11.52 4.03
N PRO A 96 6.61 -10.22 4.19
CA PRO A 96 7.35 -9.37 5.11
C PRO A 96 6.81 -9.45 6.55
N PHE A 97 5.77 -10.23 6.79
CA PHE A 97 5.10 -10.37 8.08
C PHE A 97 5.32 -11.77 8.67
N GLU A 98 5.61 -11.83 9.97
CA GLU A 98 5.77 -13.09 10.71
C GLU A 98 4.44 -13.69 11.19
N ASP A 99 3.36 -12.93 11.14
CA ASP A 99 2.02 -13.41 11.48
C ASP A 99 1.24 -13.89 10.27
N ASN A 100 0.11 -14.53 10.56
CA ASN A 100 -0.78 -15.13 9.57
C ASN A 100 -1.99 -14.23 9.26
N GLU A 101 -1.93 -12.93 9.53
CA GLU A 101 -3.01 -11.99 9.23
C GLU A 101 -3.00 -11.57 7.75
N VAL A 102 -1.80 -11.42 7.18
CA VAL A 102 -1.62 -11.18 5.74
C VAL A 102 -1.59 -12.51 5.00
N ILE A 103 -2.58 -12.72 4.13
CA ILE A 103 -2.77 -13.96 3.37
C ILE A 103 -1.81 -14.02 2.18
N LEU A 104 -1.70 -12.91 1.44
CA LEU A 104 -0.85 -12.76 0.26
C LEU A 104 -0.28 -11.35 0.22
N SER A 105 0.98 -11.23 -0.21
CA SER A 105 1.56 -9.94 -0.55
C SER A 105 2.50 -10.03 -1.75
N VAL A 106 2.51 -8.99 -2.56
CA VAL A 106 3.43 -8.80 -3.69
C VAL A 106 4.07 -7.43 -3.62
N LYS A 107 5.28 -7.32 -4.17
CA LYS A 107 5.97 -6.04 -4.36
C LYS A 107 5.40 -5.33 -5.58
N ILE A 108 5.07 -4.06 -5.41
CA ILE A 108 4.64 -3.18 -6.49
C ILE A 108 5.46 -1.89 -6.46
N GLU A 109 5.46 -1.17 -7.57
CA GLU A 109 5.99 0.19 -7.72
C GLU A 109 4.83 1.19 -7.90
N PRO A 110 5.08 2.52 -7.72
CA PRO A 110 4.05 3.54 -7.94
C PRO A 110 3.38 3.47 -9.32
N LYS A 111 4.13 3.09 -10.37
CA LYS A 111 3.60 2.94 -11.74
C LYS A 111 2.57 1.81 -11.87
N ASP A 112 2.66 0.78 -11.03
CA ASP A 112 1.79 -0.39 -11.08
C ASP A 112 0.41 -0.10 -10.49
N ILE A 113 0.26 0.99 -9.72
CA ILE A 113 -1.03 1.46 -9.21
C ILE A 113 -1.99 1.81 -10.37
N GLY A 114 -1.46 2.15 -11.55
CA GLY A 114 -2.26 2.33 -12.76
C GLY A 114 -2.99 1.06 -13.25
N LEU A 115 -2.63 -0.13 -12.75
CA LEU A 115 -3.32 -1.39 -13.05
C LEU A 115 -4.53 -1.63 -12.14
N LEU A 116 -4.67 -0.85 -11.07
CA LEU A 116 -5.80 -0.90 -10.14
C LEU A 116 -6.98 -0.06 -10.68
N PRO A 117 -8.19 -0.17 -10.08
CA PRO A 117 -9.30 0.71 -10.43
C PRO A 117 -8.92 2.20 -10.41
N ARG A 118 -9.55 2.98 -11.29
CA ARG A 118 -9.18 4.38 -11.58
C ARG A 118 -9.23 5.26 -10.34
N GLU A 119 -10.14 4.95 -9.41
CA GLU A 119 -10.32 5.63 -8.14
C GLU A 119 -9.05 5.59 -7.27
N LEU A 120 -8.20 4.59 -7.46
CA LEU A 120 -6.96 4.40 -6.70
C LEU A 120 -5.73 5.05 -7.35
N TRP A 121 -5.83 5.53 -8.60
CA TRP A 121 -4.67 6.08 -9.32
C TRP A 121 -4.07 7.30 -8.65
N GLY A 122 -4.87 8.07 -7.89
CA GLY A 122 -4.38 9.19 -7.09
C GLY A 122 -3.29 8.79 -6.09
N LEU A 123 -3.26 7.52 -5.64
CA LEU A 123 -2.23 7.02 -4.73
C LEU A 123 -0.84 6.99 -5.38
N SER A 124 -0.73 6.87 -6.71
CA SER A 124 0.56 6.89 -7.41
C SER A 124 1.33 8.21 -7.23
N ASN A 125 0.61 9.30 -6.98
CA ASN A 125 1.16 10.64 -6.74
C ASN A 125 1.06 11.07 -5.28
N ASN A 126 0.72 10.15 -4.37
CA ASN A 126 0.70 10.46 -2.94
C ASN A 126 2.15 10.62 -2.42
N SER A 127 2.48 11.77 -1.86
CA SER A 127 3.85 12.08 -1.45
C SER A 127 4.39 11.18 -0.36
N PHE A 128 3.57 10.75 0.59
CA PHE A 128 4.00 9.82 1.63
C PHE A 128 4.38 8.46 1.01
N LEU A 129 3.55 7.97 0.09
CA LEU A 129 3.83 6.75 -0.65
C LEU A 129 5.09 6.86 -1.51
N LEU A 130 5.27 7.98 -2.23
CA LEU A 130 6.47 8.23 -3.03
C LEU A 130 7.72 8.33 -2.15
N HIS A 131 7.65 9.04 -1.03
CA HIS A 131 8.75 9.16 -0.09
C HIS A 131 9.17 7.81 0.49
N GLY A 132 8.22 6.99 0.91
CA GLY A 132 8.49 5.62 1.35
C GLY A 132 9.05 4.74 0.24
N TYR A 133 8.53 4.86 -0.99
CA TYR A 133 9.08 4.14 -2.14
C TYR A 133 10.53 4.53 -2.42
N TYR A 134 10.90 5.80 -2.41
CA TYR A 134 12.29 6.22 -2.66
C TYR A 134 13.25 5.75 -1.57
N SER A 135 12.76 5.62 -0.33
CA SER A 135 13.54 5.15 0.82
C SER A 135 13.77 3.63 0.80
N TYR A 136 12.74 2.85 0.46
CA TYR A 136 12.77 1.38 0.58
C TYR A 136 12.76 0.63 -0.76
N ARG A 137 12.55 1.32 -1.88
CA ARG A 137 12.51 0.80 -3.26
C ARG A 137 11.46 -0.27 -3.51
N HIS A 138 10.38 -0.27 -2.73
CA HIS A 138 9.20 -1.08 -3.00
C HIS A 138 8.01 -0.56 -2.21
N LEU A 139 6.82 -0.91 -2.70
CA LEU A 139 5.56 -0.86 -1.98
C LEU A 139 4.98 -2.28 -1.95
N ILE A 140 3.89 -2.47 -1.22
CA ILE A 140 3.21 -3.77 -1.18
C ILE A 140 1.75 -3.64 -1.57
N PHE A 141 1.26 -4.60 -2.34
CA PHE A 141 -0.17 -4.89 -2.45
C PHE A 141 -0.43 -6.19 -1.71
N ALA A 142 -1.37 -6.19 -0.78
CA ALA A 142 -1.61 -7.33 0.09
C ALA A 142 -3.08 -7.62 0.32
N LYS A 143 -3.39 -8.90 0.50
CA LYS A 143 -4.69 -9.42 0.93
C LYS A 143 -4.59 -9.77 2.41
N MET A 144 -5.39 -9.14 3.24
CA MET A 144 -5.39 -9.31 4.70
C MET A 144 -6.72 -9.90 5.17
N LYS A 145 -6.68 -10.72 6.21
CA LYS A 145 -7.89 -11.23 6.88
C LYS A 145 -8.66 -10.08 7.52
N ASP A 146 -9.97 -10.11 7.39
CA ASP A 146 -10.88 -9.18 8.06
C ASP A 146 -12.02 -9.96 8.73
N ARG A 147 -12.73 -9.34 9.68
CA ARG A 147 -13.82 -9.98 10.44
C ARG A 147 -14.92 -10.54 9.54
N PHE A 148 -15.16 -9.92 8.39
CA PHE A 148 -16.21 -10.28 7.43
C PHE A 148 -15.67 -10.92 6.15
N GLY A 149 -14.37 -11.25 6.08
CA GLY A 149 -13.78 -11.85 4.89
C GLY A 149 -12.31 -11.47 4.69
N ALA A 150 -12.00 -10.91 3.52
CA ALA A 150 -10.67 -10.42 3.20
C ALA A 150 -10.76 -8.99 2.67
N ARG A 151 -9.76 -8.18 3.02
CA ARG A 151 -9.59 -6.82 2.50
C ARG A 151 -8.26 -6.68 1.79
N TYR A 152 -8.22 -5.80 0.81
CA TYR A 152 -6.99 -5.47 0.10
C TYR A 152 -6.40 -4.19 0.64
N ILE A 153 -5.07 -4.12 0.67
CA ILE A 153 -4.34 -2.98 1.18
C ILE A 153 -3.18 -2.62 0.25
N ILE A 154 -2.83 -1.33 0.24
CA ILE A 154 -1.54 -0.84 -0.24
C ILE A 154 -0.73 -0.41 0.96
N GLY A 155 0.49 -0.94 1.08
CA GLY A 155 1.40 -0.65 2.18
C GLY A 155 2.67 0.06 1.71
N VAL A 156 3.06 1.08 2.48
CA VAL A 156 4.30 1.84 2.36
C VAL A 156 5.23 1.37 3.48
N PRO A 157 6.43 0.84 3.17
CA PRO A 157 7.36 0.41 4.22
C PRO A 157 7.81 1.61 5.05
N GLY A 158 7.97 1.39 6.36
CA GLY A 158 8.24 2.48 7.30
C GLY A 158 8.54 2.02 8.71
N THR A 159 8.80 2.99 9.59
CA THR A 159 9.04 2.74 11.02
C THR A 159 7.90 3.26 11.87
N TYR A 160 7.61 2.55 12.98
CA TYR A 160 6.62 2.99 13.94
C TYR A 160 7.20 4.07 14.84
N HIS A 161 7.09 5.32 14.42
CA HIS A 161 7.50 6.48 15.19
C HIS A 161 6.38 7.53 15.22
N ASN A 162 6.32 8.37 16.26
CA ASN A 162 5.24 9.37 16.40
C ASN A 162 5.25 10.37 15.24
N LYS A 163 6.44 10.81 14.84
CA LYS A 163 6.69 11.63 13.66
C LYS A 163 6.11 11.00 12.39
N GLU A 164 6.52 9.78 12.07
CA GLU A 164 6.11 9.10 10.84
C GLU A 164 4.61 8.79 10.85
N LYS A 165 4.05 8.41 12.02
CA LYS A 165 2.61 8.22 12.23
C LYS A 165 1.80 9.47 11.92
N PHE A 166 2.29 10.64 12.36
CA PHE A 166 1.62 11.91 12.11
C PHE A 166 1.59 12.24 10.61
N ILE A 167 2.73 12.07 9.92
CA ILE A 167 2.83 12.32 8.49
C ILE A 167 1.98 11.30 7.72
N ALA A 168 2.10 10.01 8.00
CA ALA A 168 1.32 8.94 7.37
C ALA A 168 -0.19 9.23 7.42
N ARG A 169 -0.69 9.59 8.61
CA ARG A 169 -2.09 9.98 8.84
C ARG A 169 -2.53 11.18 8.01
N MET A 170 -1.70 12.22 7.89
CA MET A 170 -2.01 13.39 7.06
C MET A 170 -2.18 13.04 5.58
N PHE A 171 -1.51 11.99 5.10
CA PHE A 171 -1.60 11.50 3.72
C PHE A 171 -2.54 10.29 3.55
N GLY A 172 -3.34 9.95 4.56
CA GLY A 172 -4.38 8.90 4.50
C GLY A 172 -3.93 7.48 4.86
N PHE A 173 -2.71 7.31 5.37
CA PHE A 173 -2.16 6.02 5.82
C PHE A 173 -2.28 5.89 7.34
N ASP A 174 -3.51 5.64 7.82
CA ASP A 174 -3.82 5.69 9.26
C ASP A 174 -3.42 4.42 10.03
N CYS A 175 -3.23 3.31 9.32
CA CYS A 175 -2.99 2.02 9.93
C CYS A 175 -1.54 1.58 9.77
N PHE A 176 -1.01 0.88 10.77
CA PHE A 176 0.33 0.31 10.74
C PHE A 176 0.29 -1.19 10.97
N LYS A 177 1.02 -1.95 10.15
CA LYS A 177 1.21 -3.38 10.31
C LYS A 177 2.69 -3.68 10.62
N PRO A 178 3.05 -4.09 11.85
CA PRO A 178 4.42 -4.46 12.17
C PRO A 178 4.83 -5.73 11.40
N ALA A 179 6.09 -5.78 10.98
CA ALA A 179 6.66 -6.97 10.34
C ALA A 179 6.82 -8.14 11.32
N LYS A 180 7.15 -7.83 12.58
CA LYS A 180 7.40 -8.82 13.63
C LYS A 180 6.15 -9.13 14.44
N LYS A 181 5.98 -10.40 14.81
CA LYS A 181 4.86 -10.84 15.67
C LYS A 181 5.17 -10.61 17.15
N ARG A 182 5.16 -9.35 17.58
CA ARG A 182 5.38 -8.95 18.98
C ARG A 182 4.61 -7.67 19.31
N GLU A 183 4.62 -7.28 20.58
CA GLU A 183 4.09 -5.99 21.01
C GLU A 183 4.79 -4.85 20.26
N LEU A 184 3.98 -3.92 19.73
CA LEU A 184 4.43 -2.81 18.93
C LEU A 184 5.23 -1.82 19.78
N ARG A 185 6.46 -1.50 19.36
CA ARG A 185 7.37 -0.57 20.04
C ARG A 185 7.83 0.53 19.09
N GLN A 186 8.24 1.66 19.65
CA GLN A 186 8.84 2.73 18.86
C GLN A 186 10.06 2.20 18.08
N GLY A 187 10.16 2.57 16.81
CA GLY A 187 11.21 2.12 15.90
C GLY A 187 10.96 0.75 15.26
N ASP A 188 9.83 0.10 15.54
CA ASP A 188 9.50 -1.15 14.85
C ASP A 188 9.29 -0.93 13.35
N PHE A 189 9.93 -1.78 12.55
CA PHE A 189 9.72 -1.80 11.12
C PHE A 189 8.40 -2.49 10.75
N GLY A 190 7.73 -1.95 9.73
CA GLY A 190 6.48 -2.47 9.23
C GLY A 190 5.99 -1.68 8.03
N TYR A 191 4.68 -1.65 7.86
CA TYR A 191 4.04 -0.99 6.72
C TYR A 191 2.90 -0.11 7.20
N TRP A 192 2.96 1.17 6.83
CA TRP A 192 1.83 2.07 6.89
C TRP A 192 0.90 1.76 5.72
N TYR A 193 -0.39 1.54 5.97
CA TYR A 193 -1.29 1.04 4.94
C TYR A 193 -2.64 1.73 4.92
N ILE A 194 -3.26 1.68 3.74
CA ILE A 194 -4.65 2.07 3.48
C ILE A 194 -5.41 0.87 2.93
N ALA A 195 -6.70 0.76 3.27
CA ALA A 195 -7.59 -0.19 2.60
C ALA A 195 -7.91 0.30 1.19
N VAL A 196 -7.95 -0.64 0.25
CA VAL A 196 -8.36 -0.35 -1.12
C VAL A 196 -9.48 -1.27 -1.56
N SER A 197 -10.42 -0.73 -2.34
CA SER A 197 -11.46 -1.51 -3.00
C SER A 197 -10.99 -1.88 -4.39
N VAL A 198 -11.00 -3.17 -4.73
CA VAL A 198 -10.50 -3.73 -5.99
C VAL A 198 -11.50 -4.71 -6.58
#